data_AF-F9WV86-F1
#
_entry.id   AF-F9WV86-F1
#
_cell.length_a   1.000
_cell.length_b   1.000
_cell.length_c   1.000
_cell.angle_alpha   90.00
_cell.angle_beta   90.00
_cell.angle_gamma   90.00
#
_symmetry.space_group_name_H-M   'P 1'
#
loop_
_entity.id
_entity.type
_entity.pdbx_description
1 polymer ?
#
loop_
_entity_poly.entity_id
_entity_poly.type
_entity_poly.pdbx_seq_one_letter_code
_entity_poly.pdbx_strand_id
1 'polypeptide(L)'
;MAERNQLASKNECGSAGEPPLSRARFGDVPDPRWTMNSSVRDVLLDGARLIGNQKLRGFIASLGIANVELAGDVQMSIFVNEPEVYITDENRRGCILSLPECQKYAFVYRVVPLLRGKGITSVQQWGGADENADAKRAVKDELADERLWNSTRGLLDAAFNAAKDAEAREERIEREIERERERIERENERESEREIEIERERERERERERERFEREIEIERESEREIEIEREREIEIERERERERERERERFEREIEIEREREREKIEREREGEKESIERESERERERESIERERERERERERFERERDQNEWEREKESIEREREGIENAGSVEVLLPDAFESVFNAKWSHVLSGQAGLQLGMRVFDGPPENFWQLDEVNYRPLPCEVDRQAPRNGNLEIMVLSSGEGWPFTRFKNERRGVNNNAWDGRGGVFSAQRS
;
A
#
# COMPACT_ATOMS: atom_id res chain seq x y z
N MET A 1 35.00 -36.54 -3.64
CA MET A 1 33.68 -37.19 -3.66
C MET A 1 32.68 -36.20 -3.13
N ALA A 2 31.71 -35.84 -3.96
CA ALA A 2 30.70 -34.83 -3.70
C ALA A 2 29.58 -35.45 -2.87
N GLU A 3 29.11 -34.76 -1.84
CA GLU A 3 27.76 -34.97 -1.31
C GLU A 3 27.08 -33.62 -1.12
N ARG A 4 26.09 -33.42 -1.98
CA ARG A 4 25.10 -32.35 -1.98
C ARG A 4 24.07 -32.66 -0.91
N ASN A 5 23.61 -31.64 -0.19
CA ASN A 5 22.23 -31.57 0.27
C ASN A 5 21.82 -30.09 0.42
N GLN A 6 21.12 -29.59 -0.60
CA GLN A 6 20.36 -28.34 -0.53
C GLN A 6 18.94 -28.69 -0.08
N LEU A 7 18.53 -28.08 1.03
CA LEU A 7 17.17 -28.16 1.56
C LEU A 7 16.26 -27.15 0.87
N ALA A 8 15.26 -27.73 0.22
CA ALA A 8 13.84 -27.39 0.16
C ALA A 8 13.39 -25.92 0.07
N SER A 9 12.59 -25.74 -0.97
CA SER A 9 11.91 -24.55 -1.47
C SER A 9 10.80 -24.00 -0.57
N LYS A 10 10.56 -22.71 -0.81
CA LYS A 10 9.51 -21.82 -0.29
C LYS A 10 8.08 -22.35 -0.44
N ASN A 11 7.33 -21.95 0.58
CA ASN A 11 5.91 -21.71 0.77
C ASN A 11 5.06 -21.26 -0.44
N GLU A 12 3.75 -21.54 -0.26
CA GLU A 12 2.55 -20.79 -0.66
C GLU A 12 1.69 -21.23 -1.87
N CYS A 13 0.68 -22.02 -1.49
CA CYS A 13 -0.72 -22.15 -1.91
C CYS A 13 -1.37 -21.03 -2.76
N GLY A 14 -2.23 -21.47 -3.71
CA GLY A 14 -3.28 -20.70 -4.38
C GLY A 14 -2.92 -20.40 -5.84
N SER A 15 -3.56 -20.94 -6.88
CA SER A 15 -4.93 -21.38 -7.07
C SER A 15 -4.91 -22.62 -7.96
N ALA A 16 -5.70 -23.62 -7.60
CA ALA A 16 -5.99 -24.75 -8.47
C ALA A 16 -6.79 -24.23 -9.68
N GLY A 17 -6.08 -23.88 -10.75
CA GLY A 17 -6.66 -23.88 -12.08
C GLY A 17 -7.04 -25.32 -12.40
N GLU A 18 -8.29 -25.68 -12.13
CA GLU A 18 -8.90 -26.85 -12.74
C GLU A 18 -8.58 -26.84 -14.23
N PRO A 19 -8.01 -27.91 -14.80
CA PRO A 19 -7.79 -27.97 -16.23
C PRO A 19 -9.17 -27.88 -16.90
N PRO A 20 -9.35 -26.98 -17.89
CA PRO A 20 -10.63 -26.79 -18.52
C PRO A 20 -11.04 -28.11 -19.17
N LEU A 21 -12.23 -28.55 -18.76
CA LEU A 21 -13.07 -29.52 -19.42
C LEU A 21 -12.34 -30.80 -19.79
N SER A 22 -12.54 -31.78 -18.92
CA SER A 22 -12.54 -33.20 -19.25
C SER A 22 -13.00 -33.36 -20.69
N ARG A 23 -12.01 -33.51 -21.58
CA ARG A 23 -12.17 -33.79 -22.99
C ARG A 23 -13.23 -34.86 -23.03
N ALA A 24 -14.41 -34.49 -23.52
CA ALA A 24 -15.50 -35.41 -23.75
C ALA A 24 -14.83 -36.63 -24.36
N ARG A 25 -14.91 -37.76 -23.67
CA ARG A 25 -14.37 -39.01 -24.19
C ARG A 25 -15.10 -39.18 -25.50
N PHE A 26 -14.45 -38.80 -26.61
CA PHE A 26 -14.86 -39.21 -27.93
C PHE A 26 -14.94 -40.72 -27.77
N GLY A 27 -16.19 -41.20 -27.70
CA GLY A 27 -16.50 -42.50 -27.11
C GLY A 27 -15.58 -43.53 -27.72
N ASP A 28 -15.03 -44.42 -26.89
CA ASP A 28 -14.24 -45.56 -27.35
C ASP A 28 -14.97 -46.15 -28.55
N VAL A 29 -14.46 -45.82 -29.74
CA VAL A 29 -15.02 -46.34 -30.98
C VAL A 29 -14.73 -47.82 -30.88
N PRO A 30 -15.76 -48.69 -30.93
CA PRO A 30 -15.51 -50.12 -30.84
C PRO A 30 -14.51 -50.47 -31.94
N ASP A 31 -13.37 -51.02 -31.54
CA ASP A 31 -12.33 -51.38 -32.50
C ASP A 31 -12.97 -52.19 -33.63
N PRO A 32 -12.70 -51.83 -34.90
CA PRO A 32 -13.27 -52.57 -35.99
C PRO A 32 -12.83 -54.02 -35.90
N ARG A 33 -13.80 -54.94 -35.97
CA ARG A 33 -13.56 -56.39 -35.85
C ARG A 33 -12.51 -56.88 -36.85
N TRP A 34 -12.41 -56.21 -38.01
CA TRP A 34 -11.44 -56.48 -39.06
C TRP A 34 -10.84 -55.17 -39.58
N THR A 35 -9.54 -55.20 -39.85
CA THR A 35 -8.77 -54.11 -40.47
C THR A 35 -8.24 -54.55 -41.83
N MET A 36 -7.76 -53.61 -42.65
CA MET A 36 -7.15 -53.92 -43.96
C MET A 36 -5.99 -54.92 -43.86
N ASN A 37 -5.28 -54.91 -42.73
CA ASN A 37 -4.14 -55.81 -42.46
C ASN A 37 -4.55 -57.16 -41.84
N SER A 38 -5.85 -57.38 -41.58
CA SER A 38 -6.33 -58.65 -41.02
C SER A 38 -6.05 -59.81 -41.99
N SER A 39 -5.62 -60.95 -41.46
CA SER A 39 -5.33 -62.11 -42.30
C SER A 39 -6.61 -62.74 -42.82
N VAL A 40 -6.62 -63.16 -44.09
CA VAL A 40 -7.73 -63.92 -44.67
C VAL A 40 -8.05 -65.19 -43.87
N ARG A 41 -7.05 -65.79 -43.20
CA ARG A 41 -7.24 -66.96 -42.33
C ARG A 41 -8.11 -66.63 -41.12
N ASP A 42 -7.84 -65.49 -40.48
CA ASP A 42 -8.52 -65.10 -39.25
C ASP A 42 -9.97 -64.70 -39.54
N VAL A 43 -10.19 -64.02 -40.68
CA VAL A 43 -11.53 -63.68 -41.17
C VAL A 43 -12.35 -64.93 -41.47
N LEU A 44 -11.80 -65.91 -42.19
CA LEU A 44 -12.52 -67.14 -42.53
C LEU A 44 -12.81 -68.03 -41.32
N LEU A 45 -12.04 -67.87 -40.24
CA LEU A 45 -12.31 -68.51 -38.96
C LEU A 45 -13.23 -67.68 -38.06
N ASP A 46 -13.63 -66.48 -38.47
CA ASP A 46 -14.39 -65.51 -37.68
C ASP A 46 -13.72 -65.17 -36.33
N GLY A 47 -12.38 -65.26 -36.27
CA GLY A 47 -11.58 -65.10 -35.05
C GLY A 47 -11.54 -66.33 -34.14
N ALA A 48 -12.21 -67.44 -34.50
CA ALA A 48 -12.17 -68.68 -33.74
C ALA A 48 -10.85 -69.43 -33.95
N ARG A 49 -10.38 -70.12 -32.92
CA ARG A 49 -9.28 -71.09 -33.07
C ARG A 49 -9.83 -72.40 -33.59
N LEU A 50 -9.16 -72.99 -34.58
CA LEU A 50 -9.43 -74.35 -35.00
C LEU A 50 -9.23 -75.31 -33.82
N ILE A 51 -10.19 -76.21 -33.63
CA ILE A 51 -10.01 -77.39 -32.78
C ILE A 51 -8.87 -78.20 -33.43
N GLY A 52 -7.92 -78.71 -32.63
CA GLY A 52 -6.71 -79.38 -33.13
C GLY A 52 -6.99 -80.42 -34.22
N ASN A 53 -6.02 -80.69 -35.10
CA ASN A 53 -6.18 -81.60 -36.24
C ASN A 53 -6.44 -83.05 -35.79
N GLN A 54 -7.72 -83.38 -35.63
CA GLN A 54 -8.18 -84.69 -35.16
C GLN A 54 -8.38 -85.68 -36.31
N LYS A 55 -8.49 -86.96 -35.98
CA LYS A 55 -8.83 -88.01 -36.95
C LYS A 55 -10.30 -87.94 -37.36
N LEU A 56 -10.60 -88.31 -38.60
CA LEU A 56 -11.93 -88.28 -39.22
C LEU A 56 -12.95 -89.08 -38.41
N ARG A 57 -12.58 -90.29 -37.96
CA ARG A 57 -13.46 -91.10 -37.11
C ARG A 57 -13.75 -90.43 -35.77
N GLY A 58 -12.75 -89.80 -35.17
CA GLY A 58 -12.89 -89.04 -33.92
C GLY A 58 -13.80 -87.81 -34.10
N PHE A 59 -13.63 -87.09 -35.22
CA PHE A 59 -14.45 -85.94 -35.58
C PHE A 59 -15.93 -86.34 -35.77
N ILE A 60 -16.20 -87.36 -36.57
CA ILE A 60 -17.55 -87.87 -36.82
C ILE A 60 -18.21 -88.34 -35.52
N ALA A 61 -17.46 -89.03 -34.65
CA ALA A 61 -17.95 -89.45 -33.33
C ALA A 61 -18.24 -88.26 -32.42
N SER A 62 -17.40 -87.21 -32.43
CA SER A 62 -17.60 -85.99 -31.65
C SER A 62 -18.87 -85.22 -32.05
N LEU A 63 -19.29 -85.36 -33.32
CA LEU A 63 -20.51 -84.77 -33.86
C LEU A 63 -21.75 -85.66 -33.67
N GLY A 64 -21.59 -86.84 -33.07
CA GLY A 64 -22.70 -87.79 -32.86
C GLY A 64 -23.24 -88.43 -34.14
N ILE A 65 -22.49 -88.39 -35.25
CA ILE A 65 -22.92 -88.94 -36.53
C ILE A 65 -22.60 -90.44 -36.55
N ALA A 66 -23.63 -91.28 -36.46
CA ALA A 66 -23.48 -92.73 -36.47
C ALA A 66 -23.49 -93.33 -37.89
N ASN A 67 -22.92 -94.53 -38.03
CA ASN A 67 -23.03 -95.41 -39.19
C ASN A 67 -22.37 -94.95 -40.50
N VAL A 68 -21.37 -94.06 -40.46
CA VAL A 68 -20.61 -93.67 -41.66
C VAL A 68 -19.56 -94.74 -41.98
N GLU A 69 -19.67 -95.35 -43.16
CA GLU A 69 -18.64 -96.25 -43.69
C GLU A 69 -17.47 -95.41 -44.22
N LEU A 70 -16.29 -95.63 -43.64
CA LEU A 70 -15.07 -94.90 -43.99
C LEU A 70 -14.09 -95.85 -44.69
N ALA A 71 -13.55 -95.43 -45.83
CA ALA A 71 -12.48 -96.18 -46.51
C ALA A 71 -11.15 -96.17 -45.73
N GLY A 72 -10.97 -95.21 -44.80
CA GLY A 72 -9.81 -95.10 -43.93
C GLY A 72 -9.96 -93.99 -42.88
N ASP A 73 -9.21 -94.09 -41.78
CA ASP A 73 -9.22 -93.08 -40.71
C ASP A 73 -8.03 -92.12 -40.84
N VAL A 74 -8.22 -91.02 -41.56
CA VAL A 74 -7.22 -89.98 -41.81
C VAL A 74 -7.43 -88.75 -40.93
N GLN A 75 -6.45 -87.86 -40.87
CA GLN A 75 -6.62 -86.56 -40.23
C GLN A 75 -7.62 -85.68 -40.99
N MET A 76 -8.35 -84.81 -40.29
CA MET A 76 -9.29 -83.88 -40.91
C MET A 76 -8.60 -82.96 -41.94
N SER A 77 -7.34 -82.57 -41.70
CA SER A 77 -6.58 -81.79 -42.70
C SER A 77 -6.38 -82.51 -44.03
N ILE A 78 -6.36 -83.85 -44.04
CA ILE A 78 -6.17 -84.67 -45.24
C ILE A 78 -7.54 -84.94 -45.89
N PHE A 79 -8.53 -85.34 -45.08
CA PHE A 79 -9.88 -85.64 -45.54
C PHE A 79 -10.51 -84.50 -46.35
N VAL A 80 -10.35 -83.25 -45.90
CA VAL A 80 -11.06 -82.11 -46.49
C VAL A 80 -10.55 -81.72 -47.88
N ASN A 81 -9.36 -82.20 -48.29
CA ASN A 81 -8.85 -81.97 -49.63
C ASN A 81 -9.47 -82.91 -50.68
N GLU A 82 -9.73 -84.17 -50.30
CA GLU A 82 -10.25 -85.20 -51.20
C GLU A 82 -11.32 -86.06 -50.48
N PRO A 83 -12.47 -85.47 -50.14
CA PRO A 83 -13.48 -86.15 -49.33
C PRO A 83 -14.16 -87.30 -50.07
N GLU A 84 -14.14 -87.32 -51.40
CA GLU A 84 -14.72 -88.41 -52.21
C GLU A 84 -13.98 -89.74 -52.02
N VAL A 85 -12.69 -89.71 -51.68
CA VAL A 85 -11.85 -90.90 -51.51
C VAL A 85 -12.21 -91.66 -50.23
N TYR A 86 -12.61 -90.94 -49.18
CA TYR A 86 -12.83 -91.52 -47.86
C TYR A 86 -14.30 -91.83 -47.56
N ILE A 87 -15.23 -91.08 -48.17
CA ILE A 87 -16.67 -91.25 -48.02
C ILE A 87 -17.30 -91.38 -49.42
N THR A 88 -17.68 -92.61 -49.75
CA THR A 88 -18.29 -92.97 -51.03
C THR A 88 -19.72 -92.47 -51.16
N ASP A 89 -20.47 -92.44 -50.05
CA ASP A 89 -21.84 -91.91 -49.99
C ASP A 89 -21.85 -90.38 -50.17
N GLU A 90 -22.32 -89.95 -51.34
CA GLU A 90 -22.40 -88.54 -51.73
C GLU A 90 -23.29 -87.70 -50.80
N ASN A 91 -24.41 -88.26 -50.33
CA ASN A 91 -25.33 -87.56 -49.44
C ASN A 91 -24.69 -87.34 -48.07
N ARG A 92 -24.06 -88.38 -47.51
CA ARG A 92 -23.38 -88.27 -46.21
C ARG A 92 -22.14 -87.40 -46.27
N ARG A 93 -21.36 -87.50 -47.36
CA ARG A 93 -20.23 -86.61 -47.64
C ARG A 93 -20.68 -85.16 -47.69
N GLY A 94 -21.74 -84.86 -48.45
CA GLY A 94 -22.34 -83.54 -48.54
C GLY A 94 -22.82 -83.02 -47.18
N CYS A 95 -23.49 -83.85 -46.38
CA CYS A 95 -23.92 -83.50 -45.02
C CYS A 95 -22.74 -83.14 -44.11
N ILE A 96 -21.66 -83.93 -44.10
CA ILE A 96 -20.48 -83.69 -43.25
C ILE A 96 -19.74 -82.43 -43.67
N LEU A 97 -19.52 -82.23 -44.97
CA LEU A 97 -18.85 -81.03 -45.51
C LEU A 97 -19.67 -79.75 -45.30
N SER A 98 -21.00 -79.89 -45.15
CA SER A 98 -21.90 -78.77 -44.86
C SER A 98 -21.80 -78.27 -43.42
N LEU A 99 -21.21 -79.03 -42.50
CA LEU A 99 -21.16 -78.66 -41.09
C LEU A 99 -20.21 -77.48 -40.86
N PRO A 100 -20.56 -76.49 -40.02
CA PRO A 100 -19.72 -75.34 -39.73
C PRO A 100 -18.31 -75.72 -39.23
N GLU A 101 -18.21 -76.78 -38.42
CA GLU A 101 -16.95 -77.29 -37.90
C GLU A 101 -16.07 -77.85 -39.02
N CYS A 102 -16.65 -78.55 -40.00
CA CYS A 102 -15.92 -79.09 -41.14
C CYS A 102 -15.52 -77.98 -42.13
N GLN A 103 -16.40 -76.98 -42.33
CA GLN A 103 -16.11 -75.81 -43.15
C GLN A 103 -14.89 -75.03 -42.64
N LYS A 104 -14.69 -74.92 -41.32
CA LYS A 104 -13.48 -74.30 -40.75
C LYS A 104 -12.20 -75.03 -41.16
N TYR A 105 -12.19 -76.36 -41.18
CA TYR A 105 -11.05 -77.13 -41.70
C TYR A 105 -10.88 -76.90 -43.22
N ALA A 106 -11.98 -76.81 -43.98
CA ALA A 106 -11.94 -76.52 -45.42
C ALA A 106 -11.36 -75.14 -45.71
N PHE A 107 -11.77 -74.13 -44.97
CA PHE A 107 -11.21 -72.79 -45.10
C PHE A 107 -9.70 -72.79 -44.85
N VAL A 108 -9.22 -73.45 -43.79
CA VAL A 108 -7.80 -73.37 -43.42
C VAL A 108 -6.89 -74.26 -44.24
N TYR A 109 -7.32 -75.46 -44.59
CA TYR A 109 -6.44 -76.44 -45.25
C TYR A 109 -6.64 -76.52 -46.76
N ARG A 110 -7.76 -76.04 -47.29
CA ARG A 110 -8.05 -76.04 -48.73
C ARG A 110 -8.03 -74.61 -49.30
N VAL A 111 -8.81 -73.69 -48.72
CA VAL A 111 -8.97 -72.33 -49.28
C VAL A 111 -7.78 -71.41 -48.99
N VAL A 112 -7.33 -71.31 -47.75
CA VAL A 112 -6.23 -70.40 -47.34
C VAL A 112 -4.91 -70.69 -48.09
N PRO A 113 -4.48 -71.96 -48.29
CA PRO A 113 -3.28 -72.24 -49.07
C PRO A 113 -3.40 -71.80 -50.53
N LEU A 114 -4.57 -71.97 -51.15
CA LEU A 114 -4.83 -71.50 -52.52
C LEU A 114 -4.78 -69.97 -52.59
N LEU A 115 -5.44 -69.27 -51.66
CA LEU A 115 -5.38 -67.81 -51.56
C LEU A 115 -3.95 -67.30 -51.39
N ARG A 116 -3.18 -67.88 -50.45
CA ARG A 116 -1.77 -67.53 -50.22
C ARG A 116 -0.90 -67.84 -51.44
N GLY A 117 -1.13 -68.98 -52.10
CA GLY A 117 -0.43 -69.37 -53.32
C GLY A 117 -0.64 -68.40 -54.48
N LYS A 118 -1.77 -67.70 -54.51
CA LYS A 118 -2.05 -66.61 -55.46
C LYS A 118 -1.72 -65.21 -54.92
N GLY A 119 -1.05 -65.09 -53.78
CA GLY A 119 -0.60 -63.81 -53.22
C GLY A 119 -1.63 -63.07 -52.35
N ILE A 120 -2.79 -63.67 -52.07
CA ILE A 120 -3.85 -63.07 -51.24
C ILE A 120 -3.66 -63.54 -49.80
N THR A 121 -3.11 -62.67 -48.95
CA THR A 121 -2.82 -62.97 -47.53
C THR A 121 -3.59 -62.11 -46.54
N SER A 122 -4.01 -60.92 -46.96
CA SER A 122 -4.77 -59.95 -46.15
C SER A 122 -6.10 -59.52 -46.78
N VAL A 123 -6.95 -58.89 -45.99
CA VAL A 123 -8.23 -58.30 -46.42
C VAL A 123 -8.04 -57.21 -47.47
N GLN A 124 -6.99 -56.38 -47.34
CA GLN A 124 -6.65 -55.36 -48.33
C GLN A 124 -6.36 -55.96 -49.70
N GLN A 125 -5.54 -57.01 -49.74
CA GLN A 125 -5.20 -57.72 -50.96
C GLN A 125 -6.43 -58.42 -51.57
N TRP A 126 -7.34 -58.92 -50.74
CA TRP A 126 -8.61 -59.44 -51.22
C TRP A 126 -9.47 -58.34 -51.87
N GLY A 127 -9.57 -57.15 -51.30
CA GLY A 127 -10.45 -56.10 -51.81
C GLY A 127 -9.95 -55.33 -53.03
N GLY A 128 -8.68 -55.48 -53.43
CA GLY A 128 -8.13 -54.89 -54.65
C GLY A 128 -8.91 -55.35 -55.89
N ALA A 129 -9.69 -54.45 -56.49
CA ALA A 129 -10.61 -54.77 -57.59
C ALA A 129 -9.88 -55.28 -58.84
N ASP A 130 -8.70 -54.74 -59.12
CA ASP A 130 -7.99 -54.99 -60.38
C ASP A 130 -6.74 -55.86 -60.20
N GLU A 131 -6.11 -55.84 -59.03
CA GLU A 131 -4.82 -56.53 -58.81
C GLU A 131 -4.98 -58.04 -58.61
N ASN A 132 -6.13 -58.49 -58.08
CA ASN A 132 -6.33 -59.89 -57.69
C ASN A 132 -7.58 -60.53 -58.31
N ALA A 133 -8.19 -59.92 -59.34
CA ALA A 133 -9.35 -60.49 -60.03
C ALA A 133 -9.02 -61.86 -60.67
N ASP A 134 -7.88 -61.95 -61.36
CA ASP A 134 -7.39 -63.19 -61.95
C ASP A 134 -6.97 -64.22 -60.89
N ALA A 135 -6.35 -63.76 -59.80
CA ALA A 135 -6.03 -64.61 -58.66
C ALA A 135 -7.28 -65.24 -58.03
N LYS A 136 -8.35 -64.45 -57.82
CA LYS A 136 -9.64 -64.95 -57.32
C LYS A 136 -10.29 -65.95 -58.27
N ARG A 137 -10.24 -65.67 -59.57
CA ARG A 137 -10.77 -66.58 -60.61
C ARG A 137 -10.01 -67.91 -60.61
N ALA A 138 -8.68 -67.85 -60.56
CA ALA A 138 -7.84 -69.05 -60.46
C ALA A 138 -8.11 -69.85 -59.18
N VAL A 139 -8.28 -69.21 -58.02
CA VAL A 139 -8.66 -69.92 -56.78
C VAL A 139 -10.04 -70.54 -56.92
N LYS A 140 -11.02 -69.86 -57.51
CA LYS A 140 -12.36 -70.42 -57.76
C LYS A 140 -12.28 -71.67 -58.64
N ASP A 141 -11.54 -71.59 -59.73
CA ASP A 141 -11.40 -72.67 -60.71
C ASP A 141 -10.64 -73.86 -60.11
N GLU A 142 -9.56 -73.63 -59.35
CA GLU A 142 -8.79 -74.67 -58.65
C GLU A 142 -9.55 -75.31 -57.48
N LEU A 143 -10.40 -74.55 -56.79
CA LEU A 143 -11.19 -75.07 -55.69
C LEU A 143 -12.27 -76.04 -56.17
N ALA A 144 -12.88 -75.78 -57.33
CA ALA A 144 -13.96 -76.58 -57.92
C ALA A 144 -15.14 -76.87 -56.95
N ASP A 145 -15.35 -75.99 -55.97
CA ASP A 145 -16.40 -76.08 -54.95
C ASP A 145 -17.11 -74.73 -54.84
N GLU A 146 -18.22 -74.57 -55.57
CA GLU A 146 -18.93 -73.30 -55.70
C GLU A 146 -19.52 -72.84 -54.36
N ARG A 147 -19.95 -73.77 -53.51
CA ARG A 147 -20.53 -73.44 -52.20
C ARG A 147 -19.47 -72.93 -51.23
N LEU A 148 -18.31 -73.59 -51.19
CA LEU A 148 -17.19 -73.16 -50.35
C LEU A 148 -16.63 -71.83 -50.83
N TRP A 149 -16.51 -71.64 -52.15
CA TRP A 149 -16.09 -70.36 -52.74
C TRP A 149 -17.05 -69.22 -52.41
N ASN A 150 -18.37 -69.41 -52.55
CA ASN A 150 -19.35 -68.37 -52.23
C ASN A 150 -19.32 -67.98 -50.74
N SER A 151 -19.09 -68.96 -49.86
CA SER A 151 -18.93 -68.72 -48.43
C SER A 151 -17.65 -67.94 -48.12
N THR A 152 -16.51 -68.31 -48.73
CA THR A 152 -15.25 -67.56 -48.64
C THR A 152 -15.41 -66.13 -49.13
N ARG A 153 -16.00 -65.95 -50.31
CA ARG A 153 -16.22 -64.64 -50.92
C ARG A 153 -17.10 -63.76 -50.03
N GLY A 154 -18.21 -64.29 -49.53
CA GLY A 154 -19.12 -63.53 -48.67
C GLY A 154 -18.46 -63.05 -47.38
N LEU A 155 -17.69 -63.91 -46.71
CA LEU A 155 -16.97 -63.55 -45.48
C LEU A 155 -15.88 -62.50 -45.72
N LEU A 156 -15.07 -62.67 -46.77
CA LEU A 156 -13.99 -61.75 -47.08
C LEU A 156 -14.50 -60.41 -47.65
N ASP A 157 -15.56 -60.41 -48.46
CA ASP A 157 -16.22 -59.18 -48.95
C ASP A 157 -16.85 -58.40 -47.78
N ALA A 158 -17.49 -59.09 -46.83
CA ALA A 158 -18.05 -58.47 -45.63
C ALA A 158 -16.95 -57.86 -44.74
N ALA A 159 -15.84 -58.58 -44.51
CA ALA A 159 -14.71 -58.07 -43.74
C ALA A 159 -14.03 -56.87 -44.42
N PHE A 160 -13.88 -56.91 -45.75
CA PHE A 160 -13.33 -55.79 -46.51
C PHE A 160 -14.21 -54.54 -46.42
N ASN A 161 -15.52 -54.67 -46.63
CA ASN A 161 -16.44 -53.54 -46.52
C ASN A 161 -16.48 -52.99 -45.09
N ALA A 162 -16.47 -53.86 -44.07
CA ALA A 162 -16.41 -53.44 -42.68
C ALA A 162 -15.12 -52.67 -42.34
N ALA A 163 -13.96 -53.14 -42.82
CA ALA A 163 -12.69 -52.45 -42.64
C ALA A 163 -12.67 -51.07 -43.35
N LYS A 164 -13.19 -51.01 -44.58
CA LYS A 164 -13.27 -49.77 -45.35
C LYS A 164 -14.20 -48.74 -44.71
N ASP A 165 -15.35 -49.18 -44.21
CA ASP A 165 -16.29 -48.32 -43.48
C ASP A 165 -15.69 -47.83 -42.16
N ALA A 166 -14.86 -48.63 -41.50
CA ALA A 166 -14.17 -48.23 -40.29
C ALA A 166 -13.14 -47.13 -40.56
N GLU A 167 -12.25 -47.29 -41.54
CA GLU A 167 -11.30 -46.25 -41.95
C GLU A 167 -12.02 -44.95 -42.34
N ALA A 168 -13.11 -45.04 -43.12
CA ALA A 168 -13.89 -43.87 -43.50
C ALA A 168 -14.58 -43.17 -42.31
N ARG A 169 -14.95 -43.92 -41.26
CA ARG A 169 -15.49 -43.35 -40.01
C ARG A 169 -14.39 -42.67 -39.20
N GLU A 170 -13.23 -43.29 -39.08
CA GLU A 170 -12.06 -42.71 -38.40
C GLU A 170 -11.68 -41.37 -39.04
N GLU A 171 -11.53 -41.32 -40.36
CA GLU A 171 -11.26 -40.06 -41.05
C GLU A 171 -12.36 -39.00 -40.87
N ARG A 172 -13.63 -39.40 -40.68
CA ARG A 172 -14.72 -38.44 -40.39
C ARG A 172 -14.57 -37.87 -39.00
N ILE A 173 -14.26 -38.72 -38.02
CA ILE A 173 -14.03 -38.33 -36.63
C ILE A 173 -12.81 -37.41 -36.55
N GLU A 174 -11.71 -37.74 -37.23
CA GLU A 174 -10.53 -36.90 -37.27
C GLU A 174 -10.81 -35.52 -37.86
N ARG A 175 -11.53 -35.46 -38.99
CA ARG A 175 -11.97 -34.17 -39.58
C ARG A 175 -12.90 -33.38 -38.65
N GLU A 176 -13.76 -34.05 -37.88
CA GLU A 176 -14.62 -33.40 -36.91
C GLU A 176 -13.81 -32.83 -35.72
N ILE A 177 -12.86 -33.60 -35.20
CA ILE A 177 -11.92 -33.16 -34.17
C ILE A 177 -11.07 -31.98 -34.67
N GLU A 178 -10.60 -32.01 -35.91
CA GLU A 178 -9.83 -30.92 -36.52
C GLU A 178 -10.68 -29.65 -36.63
N ARG A 179 -11.89 -29.74 -37.18
CA ARG A 179 -12.84 -28.60 -37.25
C ARG A 179 -13.16 -28.03 -35.88
N GLU A 180 -13.34 -28.89 -34.88
CA GLU A 180 -13.61 -28.48 -33.51
C GLU A 180 -12.41 -27.74 -32.91
N ARG A 181 -11.19 -28.23 -33.13
CA ARG A 181 -9.95 -27.54 -32.71
C ARG A 181 -9.83 -26.17 -33.36
N GLU A 182 -10.04 -26.07 -34.67
CA GLU A 182 -10.01 -24.78 -35.34
C GLU A 182 -11.12 -23.83 -34.86
N ARG A 183 -12.28 -24.36 -34.45
CA ARG A 183 -13.36 -23.54 -33.88
C ARG A 183 -12.93 -22.95 -32.54
N ILE A 184 -12.37 -23.78 -31.66
CA ILE A 184 -11.86 -23.38 -30.35
C ILE A 184 -10.72 -22.36 -30.51
N GLU A 185 -9.79 -22.58 -31.44
CA GLU A 185 -8.69 -21.66 -31.70
C GLU A 185 -9.20 -20.27 -32.12
N ARG A 186 -10.15 -20.21 -33.07
CA ARG A 186 -10.77 -18.93 -33.48
C ARG A 186 -11.56 -18.26 -32.35
N GLU A 187 -12.13 -19.03 -31.42
CA GLU A 187 -12.82 -18.48 -30.26
C GLU A 187 -11.81 -17.88 -29.26
N ASN A 188 -10.72 -18.59 -28.98
CA ASN A 188 -9.63 -18.12 -28.12
C ASN A 188 -8.93 -16.88 -28.70
N GLU A 189 -8.74 -16.80 -30.02
CA GLU A 189 -8.21 -15.60 -30.69
C GLU A 189 -9.13 -14.39 -30.45
N ARG A 190 -10.44 -14.56 -30.64
CA ARG A 190 -11.43 -13.49 -30.38
C ARG A 190 -11.48 -13.09 -28.91
N GLU A 191 -11.34 -14.04 -28.00
CA GLU A 191 -11.26 -13.76 -26.57
C GLU A 191 -10.00 -12.97 -26.25
N SER A 192 -8.85 -13.38 -26.79
CA SER A 192 -7.58 -12.66 -26.64
C SER A 192 -7.66 -11.23 -27.19
N GLU A 193 -8.31 -11.03 -28.34
CA GLU A 193 -8.54 -9.69 -28.90
C GLU A 193 -9.39 -8.81 -27.98
N ARG A 194 -10.46 -9.37 -27.38
CA ARG A 194 -11.30 -8.66 -26.41
C ARG A 194 -10.53 -8.29 -25.15
N GLU A 195 -9.71 -9.19 -24.63
CA GLU A 195 -8.86 -8.90 -23.47
C GLU A 195 -7.88 -7.76 -23.76
N ILE A 196 -7.26 -7.77 -24.95
CA ILE A 196 -6.38 -6.69 -25.40
C ILE A 196 -7.16 -5.36 -25.52
N GLU A 197 -8.38 -5.37 -26.03
CA GLU A 197 -9.22 -4.17 -26.12
C GLU A 197 -9.60 -3.62 -24.74
N ILE A 198 -9.97 -4.50 -23.81
CA ILE A 198 -10.28 -4.14 -22.41
C ILE A 198 -9.05 -3.50 -21.75
N GLU A 199 -7.86 -4.09 -21.91
CA GLU A 199 -6.66 -3.51 -21.30
C GLU A 199 -6.28 -2.16 -21.91
N ARG A 200 -6.45 -1.99 -23.23
CA ARG A 200 -6.28 -0.69 -23.90
C ARG A 200 -7.28 0.35 -23.37
N GLU A 201 -8.52 -0.03 -23.09
CA GLU A 201 -9.50 0.87 -22.50
C GLU A 201 -9.12 1.28 -21.08
N ARG A 202 -8.68 0.33 -20.26
CA ARG A 202 -8.14 0.60 -18.91
C ARG A 202 -6.93 1.52 -18.95
N GLU A 203 -6.04 1.34 -19.91
CA GLU A 203 -4.87 2.22 -20.07
C GLU A 203 -5.30 3.66 -20.40
N ARG A 204 -6.26 3.85 -21.32
CA ARG A 204 -6.84 5.18 -21.60
C ARG A 204 -7.54 5.77 -20.38
N GLU A 205 -8.19 4.96 -19.57
CA GLU A 205 -8.80 5.44 -18.32
C GLU A 205 -7.74 5.93 -17.33
N ARG A 206 -6.66 5.17 -17.13
CA ARG A 206 -5.51 5.58 -16.30
C ARG A 206 -4.88 6.87 -16.83
N GLU A 207 -4.76 7.04 -18.14
CA GLU A 207 -4.24 8.27 -18.75
C GLU A 207 -5.15 9.47 -18.43
N ARG A 208 -6.47 9.32 -18.62
CA ARG A 208 -7.44 10.36 -18.24
C ARG A 208 -7.41 10.69 -16.75
N GLU A 209 -7.17 9.70 -15.88
CA GLU A 209 -6.98 9.93 -14.45
C GLU A 209 -5.72 10.74 -14.16
N ARG A 210 -4.60 10.42 -14.81
CA ARG A 210 -3.37 11.20 -14.69
C ARG A 210 -3.58 12.64 -15.14
N GLU A 211 -4.22 12.85 -16.28
CA GLU A 211 -4.53 14.20 -16.75
C GLU A 211 -5.43 14.98 -15.77
N ARG A 212 -6.43 14.33 -15.18
CA ARG A 212 -7.28 14.95 -14.15
C ARG A 212 -6.47 15.36 -12.93
N PHE A 213 -5.62 14.47 -12.45
CA PHE A 213 -4.76 14.73 -11.31
C PHE A 213 -3.74 15.85 -11.58
N GLU A 214 -3.15 15.88 -12.78
CA GLU A 214 -2.24 16.96 -13.18
C GLU A 214 -2.96 18.31 -13.24
N ARG A 215 -4.19 18.37 -13.77
CA ARG A 215 -5.02 19.59 -13.76
C ARG A 215 -5.37 20.03 -12.35
N GLU A 216 -5.68 19.09 -11.45
CA GLU A 216 -5.99 19.40 -10.05
C GLU A 216 -4.78 20.02 -9.34
N ILE A 217 -3.58 19.47 -9.55
CA ILE A 217 -2.33 20.06 -9.06
C ILE A 217 -2.09 21.46 -9.65
N GLU A 218 -2.37 21.66 -10.94
CA GLU A 218 -2.22 22.98 -11.57
C GLU A 218 -3.16 24.01 -10.96
N ILE A 219 -4.42 23.64 -10.74
CA ILE A 219 -5.43 24.49 -10.08
C ILE A 219 -5.01 24.83 -8.65
N GLU A 220 -4.50 23.86 -7.89
CA GLU A 220 -4.01 24.08 -6.53
C GLU A 220 -2.83 25.07 -6.53
N ARG A 221 -1.86 24.87 -7.43
CA ARG A 221 -0.72 25.79 -7.59
C ARG A 221 -1.14 27.19 -8.01
N GLU A 222 -2.13 27.33 -8.89
CA GLU A 222 -2.68 28.64 -9.25
C GLU A 222 -3.36 29.30 -8.06
N SER A 223 -4.16 28.54 -7.29
CA SER A 223 -4.82 29.02 -6.08
C SER A 223 -3.81 29.49 -5.02
N GLU A 224 -2.71 28.75 -4.84
CA GLU A 224 -1.62 29.15 -3.93
C GLU A 224 -0.98 30.48 -4.35
N ARG A 225 -0.73 30.67 -5.65
CA ARG A 225 -0.19 31.93 -6.19
C ARG A 225 -1.16 33.08 -5.98
N GLU A 226 -2.47 32.86 -6.18
CA GLU A 226 -3.48 33.89 -5.93
C GLU A 226 -3.49 34.32 -4.46
N ILE A 227 -3.42 33.36 -3.54
CA ILE A 227 -3.32 33.63 -2.10
C ILE A 227 -2.04 34.41 -1.77
N GLU A 228 -0.91 34.06 -2.39
CA GLU A 228 0.36 34.79 -2.20
C GLU A 228 0.24 36.25 -2.65
N ILE A 229 -0.33 36.48 -3.84
CA ILE A 229 -0.58 37.82 -4.38
C ILE A 229 -1.52 38.61 -3.46
N GLU A 230 -2.58 37.98 -2.94
CA GLU A 230 -3.50 38.63 -2.01
C GLU A 230 -2.81 39.03 -0.70
N ARG A 231 -1.99 38.15 -0.13
CA ARG A 231 -1.18 38.44 1.06
C ARG A 231 -0.20 39.59 0.81
N GLU A 232 0.46 39.61 -0.33
CA GLU A 232 1.37 40.72 -0.70
C GLU A 232 0.62 42.06 -0.78
N ARG A 233 -0.58 42.07 -1.36
CA ARG A 233 -1.45 43.25 -1.41
C ARG A 233 -1.89 43.69 -0.02
N GLU A 234 -2.27 42.77 0.86
CA GLU A 234 -2.62 43.10 2.25
C GLU A 234 -1.44 43.74 2.99
N ILE A 235 -0.23 43.20 2.82
CA ILE A 235 1.00 43.76 3.39
C ILE A 235 1.25 45.16 2.82
N GLU A 236 1.07 45.37 1.52
CA GLU A 236 1.22 46.68 0.89
C GLU A 236 0.22 47.71 1.45
N ILE A 237 -1.04 47.32 1.59
CA ILE A 237 -2.09 48.16 2.18
C ILE A 237 -1.74 48.52 3.63
N GLU A 238 -1.28 47.57 4.44
CA GLU A 238 -0.92 47.86 5.83
C GLU A 238 0.32 48.77 5.93
N ARG A 239 1.31 48.57 5.04
CA ARG A 239 2.45 49.49 4.93
C ARG A 239 2.01 50.89 4.54
N GLU A 240 1.04 51.03 3.65
CA GLU A 240 0.50 52.34 3.28
C GLU A 240 -0.24 53.01 4.44
N ARG A 241 -1.05 52.25 5.18
CA ARG A 241 -1.70 52.73 6.42
C ARG A 241 -0.69 53.13 7.48
N GLU A 242 0.39 52.39 7.64
CA GLU A 242 1.45 52.75 8.58
C GLU A 242 2.12 54.08 8.20
N ARG A 243 2.42 54.29 6.91
CA ARG A 243 2.92 55.58 6.41
C ARG A 243 1.92 56.71 6.62
N GLU A 244 0.62 56.44 6.49
CA GLU A 244 -0.42 57.44 6.78
C GLU A 244 -0.43 57.82 8.27
N ARG A 245 -0.40 56.83 9.17
CA ARG A 245 -0.29 57.06 10.62
C ARG A 245 0.98 57.83 10.98
N GLU A 246 2.10 57.56 10.32
CA GLU A 246 3.35 58.30 10.50
C GLU A 246 3.20 59.77 10.09
N ARG A 247 2.62 60.04 8.91
CA ARG A 247 2.31 61.40 8.47
C ARG A 247 1.36 62.12 9.43
N GLU A 248 0.38 61.43 10.00
CA GLU A 248 -0.51 61.99 11.02
C GLU A 248 0.25 62.35 12.29
N ARG A 249 1.14 61.47 12.76
CA ARG A 249 2.01 61.75 13.91
C ARG A 249 2.90 62.96 13.66
N GLU A 250 3.55 63.03 12.51
CA GLU A 250 4.34 64.21 12.14
C GLU A 250 3.50 65.49 12.10
N ARG A 251 2.28 65.42 11.54
CA ARG A 251 1.36 66.57 11.54
C ARG A 251 1.02 67.02 12.96
N PHE A 252 0.68 66.07 13.84
CA PHE A 252 0.36 66.34 15.23
C PHE A 252 1.56 66.89 16.02
N GLU A 253 2.76 66.35 15.77
CA GLU A 253 4.00 66.86 16.38
C GLU A 253 4.31 68.29 15.93
N ARG A 254 4.16 68.60 14.64
CA ARG A 254 4.29 69.97 14.12
C ARG A 254 3.25 70.91 14.72
N GLU A 255 2.02 70.44 14.91
CA GLU A 255 0.97 71.24 15.54
C GLU A 255 1.32 71.58 17.00
N ILE A 256 1.79 70.60 17.77
CA ILE A 256 2.31 70.82 19.14
C ILE A 256 3.50 71.77 19.13
N GLU A 257 4.43 71.64 18.18
CA GLU A 257 5.58 72.52 18.06
C GLU A 257 5.16 73.97 17.81
N ILE A 258 4.23 74.18 16.87
CA ILE A 258 3.65 75.50 16.58
C ILE A 258 2.94 76.07 17.83
N GLU A 259 2.20 75.25 18.57
CA GLU A 259 1.54 75.69 19.80
C GLU A 259 2.56 76.12 20.87
N ARG A 260 3.61 75.32 21.08
CA ARG A 260 4.72 75.65 21.99
C ARG A 260 5.46 76.91 21.54
N GLU A 261 5.63 77.13 20.25
CA GLU A 261 6.25 78.33 19.70
C GLU A 261 5.40 79.57 19.97
N ARG A 262 4.09 79.49 19.73
CA ARG A 262 3.13 80.56 20.07
C ARG A 262 3.12 80.88 21.56
N GLU A 263 3.22 79.86 22.41
CA GLU A 263 3.31 80.04 23.87
C GLU A 263 4.62 80.73 24.27
N ARG A 264 5.75 80.35 23.67
CA ARG A 264 7.04 81.03 23.86
C ARG A 264 6.99 82.49 23.44
N GLU A 265 6.43 82.79 22.27
CA GLU A 265 6.26 84.17 21.82
C GLU A 265 5.34 84.96 22.76
N LYS A 266 4.30 84.34 23.31
CA LYS A 266 3.42 85.00 24.29
C LYS A 266 4.20 85.38 25.56
N ILE A 267 4.97 84.43 26.11
CA ILE A 267 5.83 84.67 27.27
C ILE A 267 6.87 85.76 26.97
N GLU A 268 7.42 85.79 25.75
CA GLU A 268 8.37 86.82 25.34
C GLU A 268 7.74 88.21 25.29
N ARG A 269 6.56 88.35 24.67
CA ARG A 269 5.80 89.61 24.68
C ARG A 269 5.45 90.08 26.09
N GLU A 270 5.08 89.16 26.99
CA GLU A 270 4.83 89.48 28.40
C GLU A 270 6.09 89.99 29.10
N ARG A 271 7.24 89.32 28.89
CA ARG A 271 8.54 89.75 29.43
C ARG A 271 9.00 91.09 28.84
N GLU A 272 8.75 91.35 27.57
CA GLU A 272 9.03 92.65 26.95
C GLU A 272 8.13 93.74 27.53
N GLY A 273 6.82 93.49 27.68
CA GLY A 273 5.90 94.42 28.33
C GLY A 273 6.25 94.70 29.80
N GLU A 274 6.75 93.69 30.51
CA GLU A 274 7.25 93.82 31.88
C GLU A 274 8.54 94.63 31.94
N LYS A 275 9.51 94.35 31.06
CA LYS A 275 10.75 95.15 30.93
C LYS A 275 10.44 96.62 30.62
N GLU A 276 9.54 96.87 29.67
CA GLU A 276 9.14 98.23 29.30
C GLU A 276 8.41 98.93 30.46
N SER A 277 7.67 98.20 31.29
CA SER A 277 7.04 98.72 32.51
C SER A 277 8.08 99.08 33.58
N ILE A 278 9.08 98.22 33.79
CA ILE A 278 10.20 98.45 34.72
C ILE A 278 11.06 99.64 34.27
N GLU A 279 11.30 99.79 32.96
CA GLU A 279 12.07 100.90 32.42
C GLU A 279 11.36 102.25 32.63
N ARG A 280 10.05 102.30 32.37
CA ARG A 280 9.21 103.48 32.67
C ARG A 280 9.18 103.81 34.16
N GLU A 281 9.20 102.79 35.03
CA GLU A 281 9.25 102.99 36.49
C GLU A 281 10.62 103.52 36.93
N SER A 282 11.70 102.95 36.40
CA SER A 282 13.08 103.39 36.64
C SER A 282 13.31 104.83 36.18
N GLU A 283 12.67 105.26 35.10
CA GLU A 283 12.73 106.65 34.61
C GLU A 283 12.01 107.62 35.55
N ARG A 284 10.81 107.26 36.03
CA ARG A 284 10.06 108.02 37.05
C ARG A 284 10.82 108.08 38.38
N GLU A 285 11.58 107.05 38.72
CA GLU A 285 12.41 107.02 39.92
C GLU A 285 13.59 108.00 39.81
N ARG A 286 14.30 108.03 38.68
CA ARG A 286 15.37 109.02 38.43
C ARG A 286 14.85 110.47 38.49
N GLU A 287 13.61 110.69 38.05
CA GLU A 287 12.95 111.99 38.14
C GLU A 287 12.66 112.37 39.61
N ARG A 288 12.15 111.43 40.42
CA ARG A 288 11.92 111.63 41.88
C ARG A 288 13.22 111.90 42.64
N GLU A 289 14.28 111.16 42.30
CA GLU A 289 15.60 111.31 42.89
C GLU A 289 16.25 112.68 42.56
N SER A 290 15.93 113.28 41.42
CA SER A 290 16.42 114.63 41.09
C SER A 290 15.73 115.72 41.93
N ILE A 291 14.44 115.56 42.20
CA ILE A 291 13.62 116.45 43.05
C ILE A 291 14.02 116.31 44.53
N GLU A 292 14.36 115.10 44.98
CA GLU A 292 14.77 114.83 46.37
C GLU A 292 16.16 115.39 46.68
N ARG A 293 17.14 115.21 45.78
CA ARG A 293 18.47 115.84 45.90
C ARG A 293 18.42 117.37 45.90
N GLU A 294 17.37 117.98 45.36
CA GLU A 294 17.16 119.44 45.37
C GLU A 294 16.57 119.93 46.71
N ARG A 295 15.73 119.13 47.38
CA ARG A 295 15.16 119.42 48.71
C ARG A 295 16.08 119.05 49.88
N GLU A 296 17.04 118.16 49.65
CA GLU A 296 18.00 117.71 50.67
C GLU A 296 19.10 118.75 50.95
N ARG A 297 19.52 119.51 49.92
CA ARG A 297 20.45 120.66 50.08
C ARG A 297 19.87 121.83 50.90
N GLU A 298 18.55 121.83 51.11
CA GLU A 298 17.84 122.86 51.88
C GLU A 298 17.64 122.48 53.37
N ARG A 299 17.71 121.18 53.72
CA ARG A 299 17.50 120.67 55.09
C ARG A 299 18.79 120.39 55.88
N GLU A 300 19.96 120.47 55.23
CA GLU A 300 21.26 120.26 55.88
C GLU A 300 21.80 121.48 56.66
N ARG A 301 21.13 122.65 56.66
CA ARG A 301 21.54 123.82 57.48
C ARG A 301 20.87 123.94 58.85
N GLU A 302 19.97 123.03 59.25
CA GLU A 302 19.16 123.18 60.47
C GLU A 302 19.08 121.94 61.39
N ARG A 303 20.00 120.97 61.32
CA ARG A 303 19.92 119.74 62.15
C ARG A 303 21.22 119.36 62.88
N PHE A 304 21.87 120.35 63.50
CA PHE A 304 22.96 120.12 64.47
C PHE A 304 22.56 120.42 65.93
N GLU A 305 21.29 120.69 66.25
CA GLU A 305 20.91 121.22 67.58
C GLU A 305 19.75 120.52 68.32
N ARG A 306 19.43 119.26 68.03
CA ARG A 306 18.57 118.43 68.92
C ARG A 306 19.08 117.00 68.94
N GLU A 307 19.86 116.69 69.97
CA GLU A 307 19.37 116.00 71.18
C GLU A 307 19.35 114.48 70.93
N ARG A 308 20.30 113.70 71.47
CA ARG A 308 20.67 113.66 72.89
C ARG A 308 19.39 113.61 73.73
N ASP A 309 18.55 112.60 73.49
CA ASP A 309 17.62 111.96 74.45
C ASP A 309 16.66 110.99 73.72
N GLN A 310 17.19 109.97 73.04
CA GLN A 310 16.39 108.79 72.68
C GLN A 310 17.22 107.50 72.67
N ASN A 311 18.16 107.41 73.61
CA ASN A 311 18.54 106.14 74.21
C ASN A 311 17.68 105.99 75.47
N GLU A 312 16.41 105.64 75.27
CA GLU A 312 15.49 105.17 76.32
C GLU A 312 14.40 104.30 75.65
N TRP A 313 14.86 103.35 74.85
CA TRP A 313 14.11 102.20 74.28
C TRP A 313 15.14 101.14 73.84
N GLU A 314 16.26 100.99 74.52
CA GLU A 314 16.34 100.13 75.67
C GLU A 314 15.17 99.16 75.92
N ARG A 315 15.59 97.90 75.93
CA ARG A 315 15.30 96.92 76.98
C ARG A 315 14.09 96.03 76.81
N GLU A 316 13.40 96.05 75.66
CA GLU A 316 12.23 95.18 75.49
C GLU A 316 12.15 94.47 74.12
N LYS A 317 13.24 93.84 73.65
CA LYS A 317 13.13 92.63 72.79
C LYS A 317 14.46 91.90 72.60
N GLU A 318 15.20 91.76 73.68
CA GLU A 318 16.16 90.68 73.85
C GLU A 318 15.74 89.90 75.11
N SER A 319 14.66 89.14 74.98
CA SER A 319 14.29 88.06 75.88
C SER A 319 13.49 87.09 75.04
N ILE A 320 14.00 85.86 74.94
CA ILE A 320 13.58 84.75 74.07
C ILE A 320 14.33 84.75 72.71
N GLU A 321 15.61 84.35 72.67
CA GLU A 321 16.09 82.93 72.61
C GLU A 321 16.20 82.49 71.14
N ARG A 322 17.35 82.61 70.44
CA ARG A 322 18.61 81.84 70.55
C ARG A 322 18.59 80.52 71.34
N GLU A 323 18.35 79.44 70.62
CA GLU A 323 19.06 78.13 70.64
C GLU A 323 18.45 77.31 69.46
N ARG A 324 19.10 76.68 68.48
CA ARG A 324 20.44 76.09 68.23
C ARG A 324 20.68 76.06 66.70
N GLU A 325 21.88 76.34 66.16
CA GLU A 325 23.02 75.42 65.89
C GLU A 325 22.64 74.09 65.20
N GLY A 326 23.25 73.58 64.11
CA GLY A 326 24.39 73.99 63.28
C GLY A 326 24.83 72.82 62.35
N ILE A 327 25.62 73.16 61.31
CA ILE A 327 26.83 72.45 60.80
C ILE A 327 26.73 71.21 59.83
N GLU A 328 27.20 71.48 58.59
CA GLU A 328 28.18 70.76 57.70
C GLU A 328 27.92 69.47 56.85
N ASN A 329 28.27 69.63 55.56
CA ASN A 329 29.12 68.86 54.61
C ASN A 329 28.82 67.43 54.06
N ALA A 330 28.85 67.39 52.72
CA ALA A 330 29.59 66.52 51.77
C ALA A 330 29.42 64.99 51.75
N GLY A 331 29.24 64.45 50.52
CA GLY A 331 29.79 63.13 50.14
C GLY A 331 28.80 62.12 49.54
N SER A 332 29.07 61.70 48.31
CA SER A 332 28.44 60.65 47.50
C SER A 332 28.55 59.21 48.05
N VAL A 333 27.62 58.30 47.67
CA VAL A 333 27.86 56.99 46.95
C VAL A 333 26.61 56.08 47.00
N GLU A 334 26.43 55.34 45.91
CA GLU A 334 25.41 54.34 45.55
C GLU A 334 25.00 53.31 46.62
N VAL A 335 23.71 52.97 46.57
CA VAL A 335 23.05 51.92 47.37
C VAL A 335 22.95 50.62 46.55
N LEU A 336 23.55 49.54 47.06
CA LEU A 336 23.34 48.15 46.62
C LEU A 336 22.19 47.53 47.44
N LEU A 337 21.24 46.88 46.77
CA LEU A 337 20.14 46.13 47.38
C LEU A 337 20.52 44.62 47.54
N PRO A 338 20.41 44.02 48.74
CA PRO A 338 20.88 42.65 49.03
C PRO A 338 19.80 41.53 48.99
N ASP A 339 18.69 41.66 48.25
CA ASP A 339 17.58 40.68 48.31
C ASP A 339 17.25 39.93 47.01
N ALA A 340 18.07 40.08 45.95
CA ALA A 340 17.78 39.45 44.65
C ALA A 340 18.48 38.10 44.40
N PHE A 341 19.50 37.75 45.19
CA PHE A 341 20.38 36.61 44.88
C PHE A 341 20.00 35.31 45.62
N GLU A 342 19.29 35.38 46.76
CA GLU A 342 18.98 34.19 47.56
C GLU A 342 17.91 33.27 46.97
N SER A 343 16.97 33.79 46.15
CA SER A 343 15.82 33.00 45.65
C SER A 343 16.17 32.03 44.51
N VAL A 344 17.21 32.35 43.73
CA VAL A 344 17.76 31.47 42.68
C VAL A 344 18.73 30.45 43.30
N PHE A 345 19.49 30.86 44.32
CA PHE A 345 20.48 29.99 44.97
C PHE A 345 19.86 28.96 45.93
N ASN A 346 18.72 29.27 46.55
CA ASN A 346 18.01 28.40 47.50
C ASN A 346 16.88 27.57 46.85
N ALA A 347 16.95 27.28 45.55
CA ALA A 347 15.97 26.44 44.88
C ALA A 347 15.95 25.01 45.45
N LYS A 348 14.75 24.45 45.63
CA LYS A 348 14.55 23.13 46.24
C LYS A 348 14.00 22.14 45.23
N TRP A 349 14.58 20.95 45.22
CA TRP A 349 14.08 19.81 44.46
C TRP A 349 12.89 19.17 45.19
N SER A 350 11.91 18.73 44.42
CA SER A 350 10.85 17.83 44.85
C SER A 350 10.59 16.81 43.75
N HIS A 351 10.23 15.59 44.13
CA HIS A 351 10.01 14.53 43.15
C HIS A 351 8.88 13.58 43.56
N VAL A 352 8.30 12.90 42.58
CA VAL A 352 7.16 11.99 42.77
C VAL A 352 7.56 10.57 42.38
N LEU A 353 7.35 9.61 43.29
CA LEU A 353 7.53 8.18 43.03
C LEU A 353 6.18 7.47 42.97
N SER A 354 6.02 6.49 42.06
CA SER A 354 4.86 5.61 41.99
C SER A 354 5.11 4.21 42.56
N GLY A 355 4.04 3.40 42.72
CA GLY A 355 4.12 2.02 43.20
C GLY A 355 4.17 1.83 44.72
N GLN A 356 3.82 2.85 45.52
CA GLN A 356 3.80 2.73 46.98
C GLN A 356 2.49 2.09 47.47
N ALA A 357 2.58 0.86 47.99
CA ALA A 357 1.42 0.09 48.41
C ALA A 357 0.62 0.81 49.53
N GLY A 358 -0.68 0.97 49.33
CA GLY A 358 -1.62 1.51 50.32
C GLY A 358 -2.13 2.94 50.10
N LEU A 359 -1.83 3.60 48.97
CA LEU A 359 -2.35 4.92 48.61
C LEU A 359 -3.17 4.87 47.31
N GLN A 360 -4.26 5.64 47.21
CA GLN A 360 -5.01 5.77 45.95
C GLN A 360 -4.07 6.31 44.86
N LEU A 361 -3.96 5.58 43.75
CA LEU A 361 -3.04 5.80 42.63
C LEU A 361 -1.55 5.50 42.89
N GLY A 362 -1.16 5.14 44.12
CA GLY A 362 0.20 4.67 44.44
C GLY A 362 1.32 5.70 44.29
N MET A 363 1.01 7.00 44.17
CA MET A 363 1.97 8.10 44.01
C MET A 363 2.28 8.78 45.35
N ARG A 364 3.54 9.16 45.59
CA ARG A 364 3.97 9.93 46.77
C ARG A 364 5.01 10.99 46.38
N VAL A 365 4.85 12.19 46.94
CA VAL A 365 5.78 13.32 46.77
C VAL A 365 6.84 13.29 47.86
N PHE A 366 8.10 13.53 47.48
CA PHE A 366 9.26 13.61 48.35
C PHE A 366 9.98 14.95 48.15
N ASP A 367 10.45 15.55 49.24
CA ASP A 367 11.27 16.74 49.22
C ASP A 367 12.76 16.34 49.07
N GLY A 368 13.47 17.02 48.17
CA GLY A 368 14.86 16.74 47.83
C GLY A 368 15.04 16.05 46.46
N PRO A 369 16.30 15.92 45.99
CA PRO A 369 16.60 15.21 44.75
C PRO A 369 16.33 13.70 44.89
N PRO A 370 15.90 13.00 43.83
CA PRO A 370 15.73 11.55 43.87
C PRO A 370 17.07 10.83 43.97
N GLU A 371 17.05 9.61 44.52
CA GLU A 371 18.24 8.77 44.67
C GLU A 371 18.84 8.33 43.34
N ASN A 372 17.99 8.17 42.31
CA ASN A 372 18.38 7.88 40.93
C ASN A 372 17.72 8.88 39.97
N PHE A 373 18.53 9.57 39.17
CA PHE A 373 18.05 10.40 38.07
C PHE A 373 17.88 9.56 36.81
N TRP A 374 16.94 9.94 35.93
CA TRP A 374 16.85 9.33 34.60
C TRP A 374 18.16 9.53 33.84
N GLN A 375 18.60 8.48 33.15
CA GLN A 375 19.73 8.62 32.23
C GLN A 375 19.28 9.34 30.95
N LEU A 376 20.20 10.02 30.26
CA LEU A 376 19.86 10.81 29.07
C LEU A 376 19.17 9.97 27.98
N ASP A 377 19.56 8.70 27.87
CA ASP A 377 18.99 7.74 26.91
C ASP A 377 17.55 7.32 27.26
N GLU A 378 17.16 7.41 28.54
CA GLU A 378 15.79 7.14 29.02
C GLU A 378 14.85 8.33 28.71
N VAL A 379 15.37 9.56 28.78
CA VAL A 379 14.59 10.78 28.52
C VAL A 379 14.50 11.08 27.01
N ASN A 380 15.56 10.80 26.26
CA ASN A 380 15.63 11.04 24.81
C ASN A 380 15.23 9.81 23.98
N TYR A 381 14.20 9.09 24.44
CA TYR A 381 13.65 7.95 23.73
C TYR A 381 12.63 8.41 22.69
N ARG A 382 12.92 8.16 21.41
CA ARG A 382 11.98 8.34 20.30
C ARG A 382 11.48 6.98 19.83
N PRO A 383 10.23 6.56 20.16
CA PRO A 383 9.70 5.31 19.68
C PRO A 383 9.51 5.34 18.16
N LEU A 384 9.71 4.20 17.51
CA LEU A 384 9.33 4.04 16.10
C LEU A 384 7.79 4.01 15.97
N PRO A 385 7.19 4.40 14.82
CA PRO A 385 5.74 4.47 14.65
C PRO A 385 4.97 3.16 14.91
N CYS A 386 5.65 2.02 14.86
CA CYS A 386 5.11 0.70 15.17
C CYS A 386 5.17 0.31 16.66
N GLU A 387 5.79 1.15 17.50
CA GLU A 387 6.01 0.90 18.94
C GLU A 387 5.31 1.93 19.84
N VAL A 388 4.49 2.82 19.27
CA VAL A 388 3.84 3.95 19.99
C VAL A 388 2.95 3.47 21.13
N ASP A 389 2.36 2.27 21.01
CA ASP A 389 1.51 1.67 22.04
C ASP A 389 2.28 0.83 23.08
N ARG A 390 3.60 0.66 22.92
CA ARG A 390 4.43 -0.04 23.91
C ARG A 390 4.91 0.93 24.97
N GLN A 391 4.82 0.50 26.23
CA GLN A 391 5.32 1.27 27.35
C GLN A 391 6.84 1.42 27.22
N ALA A 392 7.33 2.67 27.22
CA ALA A 392 8.74 2.97 27.13
C ALA A 392 9.52 2.26 28.27
N PRO A 393 10.72 1.72 28.01
CA PRO A 393 11.52 1.08 29.05
C PRO A 393 11.87 2.13 30.13
N ARG A 394 11.25 2.01 31.30
CA ARG A 394 11.51 2.84 32.48
C ARG A 394 12.31 2.06 33.49
N ASN A 395 13.32 2.68 34.09
CA ASN A 395 14.11 2.06 35.16
C ASN A 395 13.81 2.75 36.49
N GLY A 396 12.87 2.17 37.25
CA GLY A 396 12.47 2.66 38.57
C GLY A 396 11.12 3.36 38.60
N ASN A 397 10.83 3.98 39.73
CA ASN A 397 9.49 4.46 40.08
C ASN A 397 9.34 5.97 39.99
N LEU A 398 10.34 6.69 39.49
CA LEU A 398 10.34 8.14 39.40
C LEU A 398 9.45 8.61 38.25
N GLU A 399 8.46 9.46 38.54
CA GLU A 399 7.50 9.95 37.55
C GLU A 399 7.68 11.42 37.19
N ILE A 400 7.99 12.26 38.18
CA ILE A 400 8.15 13.71 37.98
C ILE A 400 9.26 14.21 38.90
N MET A 401 10.13 15.08 38.36
CA MET A 401 11.04 15.94 39.15
C MET A 401 10.69 17.40 38.89
N VAL A 402 10.52 18.18 39.96
CA VAL A 402 10.20 19.60 39.90
C VAL A 402 11.23 20.38 40.70
N LEU A 403 11.86 21.34 40.04
CA LEU A 403 12.69 22.36 40.69
C LEU A 403 11.81 23.56 41.02
N SER A 404 11.57 23.79 42.30
CA SER A 404 10.74 24.89 42.78
C SER A 404 11.60 25.99 43.40
N SER A 405 11.30 27.25 43.08
CA SER A 405 11.87 28.44 43.71
C SER A 405 10.75 29.21 44.40
N GLY A 406 11.04 29.85 45.53
CA GLY A 406 10.06 30.61 46.32
C GLY A 406 9.41 31.77 45.55
N GLU A 407 10.07 32.26 44.50
CA GLU A 407 9.57 33.33 43.62
C GLU A 407 9.14 32.83 42.22
N GLY A 408 9.12 31.51 41.99
CA GLY A 408 8.73 30.89 40.72
C GLY A 408 9.79 30.92 39.62
N TRP A 409 9.52 30.22 38.51
CA TRP A 409 10.37 30.17 37.32
C TRP A 409 9.58 30.61 36.07
N PRO A 410 10.17 31.40 35.15
CA PRO A 410 11.48 32.05 35.24
C PRO A 410 11.47 33.27 36.17
N PHE A 411 12.57 33.49 36.92
CA PHE A 411 12.74 34.68 37.75
C PHE A 411 13.03 35.91 36.87
N THR A 412 12.06 36.80 36.68
CA THR A 412 12.12 37.93 35.72
C THR A 412 12.56 39.27 36.33
N ARG A 413 13.21 39.28 37.51
CA ARG A 413 13.64 40.53 38.17
C ARG A 413 15.01 41.09 37.76
N PHE A 414 15.70 40.48 36.80
CA PHE A 414 16.73 41.20 36.06
C PHE A 414 16.03 42.19 35.13
N LYS A 415 15.93 43.46 35.55
CA LYS A 415 15.38 44.54 34.73
C LYS A 415 16.23 44.67 33.46
N ASN A 416 15.72 44.16 32.34
CA ASN A 416 16.06 44.70 31.03
C ASN A 416 15.16 45.91 30.79
N GLU A 417 15.74 47.08 30.64
CA GLU A 417 15.04 48.27 30.21
C GLU A 417 14.48 48.05 28.80
N ARG A 418 13.20 47.72 28.72
CA ARG A 418 12.18 48.34 27.84
C ARG A 418 10.91 47.48 27.85
N ARG A 419 9.77 48.14 28.10
CA ARG A 419 8.41 47.59 28.09
C ARG A 419 8.09 47.00 26.71
N GLY A 420 7.42 45.86 26.59
CA GLY A 420 6.92 45.00 27.64
C GLY A 420 6.05 43.86 27.11
N VAL A 421 5.74 42.92 28.00
CA VAL A 421 4.47 42.21 28.06
C VAL A 421 4.21 41.94 29.54
N ASN A 422 3.07 42.41 30.03
CA ASN A 422 2.54 42.06 31.34
C ASN A 422 2.06 40.61 31.31
N ASN A 423 2.80 39.69 31.93
CA ASN A 423 2.25 38.39 32.32
C ASN A 423 2.32 38.31 33.84
N ASN A 424 1.29 38.83 34.52
CA ASN A 424 0.98 38.52 35.92
C ASN A 424 -0.52 38.76 36.13
N ALA A 425 -1.33 37.75 35.84
CA ALA A 425 -2.62 37.59 36.50
C ALA A 425 -2.33 37.11 37.92
N TRP A 426 -2.40 38.04 38.87
CA TRP A 426 -2.25 37.78 40.28
C TRP A 426 -3.60 37.30 40.81
N ASP A 427 -3.75 36.00 41.02
CA ASP A 427 -4.57 35.49 42.11
C ASP A 427 -4.17 34.05 42.44
N GLY A 428 -3.82 33.80 43.71
CA GLY A 428 -3.41 32.48 44.18
C GLY A 428 -2.21 32.48 45.11
N ARG A 429 -2.34 33.15 46.27
CA ARG A 429 -1.62 32.67 47.47
C ARG A 429 -2.15 31.27 47.80
N GLY A 430 -1.33 30.26 47.58
CA GLY A 430 -1.62 28.88 47.96
C GLY A 430 -0.42 27.98 47.69
N GLY A 431 0.41 27.77 48.72
CA GLY A 431 1.51 26.80 48.65
C GLY A 431 0.95 25.41 48.37
N VAL A 432 1.28 24.85 47.20
CA VAL A 432 0.73 23.57 46.73
C VAL A 432 1.38 22.36 47.41
N PHE A 433 2.45 22.54 48.17
CA PHE A 433 3.02 21.44 48.97
C PHE A 433 3.42 21.95 50.36
N SER A 434 2.45 21.97 51.27
CA SER A 434 2.74 21.95 52.71
C SER A 434 1.74 21.05 53.43
N ALA A 435 2.31 20.14 54.22
CA ALA A 435 1.74 18.92 54.79
C ALA A 435 0.46 19.09 55.64
N GLN A 436 -0.43 18.10 55.57
CA GLN A 436 -1.27 17.75 56.72
C GLN A 436 -0.53 16.75 57.60
N ARG A 437 -0.08 17.22 58.77
CA ARG A 437 0.18 16.37 59.94
C ARG A 437 -1.16 15.97 60.57
N SER A 438 -1.25 14.72 61.02
CA SER A 438 -1.90 14.36 62.28
C SER A 438 -0.92 13.54 63.08
#